data_AF-F6XG24-F1
#
_entry.id   AF-F6XG24-F1
#
_cell.length_a   1.000
_cell.length_b   1.000
_cell.length_c   1.000
_cell.angle_alpha   90.00
_cell.angle_beta   90.00
_cell.angle_gamma   90.00
#
_symmetry.space_group_name_H-M   'P 1'
#
loop_
_entity.id
_entity.type
_entity.pdbx_description
1 polymer ?
#
loop_
_entity_poly.entity_id
_entity_poly.type
_entity_poly.pdbx_seq_one_letter_code
_entity_poly.pdbx_strand_id
1 'polypeptide(L)'
;MKSKPDLSSLTIEEPHHNDEINAYVQAVENFDEENATLTEDLEKYLNHVAKTGHILGTWKKVQKVFLLKMKQTMNEFFEKNPYKAGKINPNCENDDYHEMKDRLITLIDDFDSPPFTFQRLCELITNPKKNYSKCEKFMRAVEKNLMVVTSWSYSNIKRTSDTPCKVNGTFDSQTHYTSE
;
A
#
# COMPACT_ATOMS: atom_id res chain seq x y z
N MET A 1 -45.17 -33.47 -6.64
CA MET A 1 -44.81 -32.99 -5.29
C MET A 1 -43.31 -32.70 -5.30
N LYS A 2 -42.90 -31.43 -5.29
CA LYS A 2 -41.47 -31.07 -5.25
C LYS A 2 -41.08 -30.98 -3.77
N SER A 3 -40.19 -31.87 -3.33
CA SER A 3 -39.67 -31.87 -1.96
C SER A 3 -38.93 -30.56 -1.69
N LYS A 4 -39.17 -29.99 -0.50
CA LYS A 4 -38.46 -28.81 0.01
C LYS A 4 -36.96 -29.13 0.12
N PRO A 5 -36.05 -28.21 -0.23
CA PRO A 5 -34.65 -28.33 0.15
C PRO A 5 -34.53 -28.20 1.68
N ASP A 6 -33.72 -29.08 2.25
CA ASP A 6 -33.42 -29.17 3.67
C ASP A 6 -32.62 -27.94 4.14
N LEU A 7 -33.09 -27.32 5.23
CA LEU A 7 -32.54 -26.09 5.81
C LEU A 7 -31.41 -26.38 6.83
N SER A 8 -30.72 -27.51 6.69
CA SER A 8 -29.69 -27.98 7.63
C SER A 8 -28.26 -27.53 7.27
N SER A 9 -28.06 -26.79 6.19
CA SER A 9 -26.75 -26.19 5.85
C SER A 9 -26.54 -24.85 6.59
N LEU A 10 -26.67 -24.87 7.91
CA LEU A 10 -26.24 -23.76 8.77
C LEU A 10 -24.79 -24.02 9.17
N THR A 11 -23.90 -23.25 8.54
CA THR A 11 -22.57 -22.82 9.02
C THR A 11 -21.95 -23.66 10.14
N ILE A 12 -21.12 -24.61 9.74
CA ILE A 12 -20.01 -25.07 10.56
C ILE A 12 -18.87 -24.09 10.26
N GLU A 13 -18.74 -23.02 11.05
CA GLU A 13 -17.51 -22.23 11.06
C GLU A 13 -16.42 -23.13 11.66
N GLU A 14 -15.43 -23.52 10.85
CA GLU A 14 -14.43 -24.50 11.25
C GLU A 14 -13.54 -23.98 12.39
N PRO A 15 -13.40 -24.72 13.50
CA PRO A 15 -12.67 -24.28 14.69
C PRO A 15 -11.17 -24.02 14.44
N HIS A 16 -10.58 -24.63 13.40
CA HIS A 16 -9.16 -24.47 13.07
C HIS A 16 -8.81 -23.07 12.57
N HIS A 17 -9.77 -22.35 11.98
CA HIS A 17 -9.51 -21.01 11.43
C HIS A 17 -9.31 -19.96 12.53
N ASN A 18 -10.00 -20.12 13.66
CA ASN A 18 -9.96 -19.16 14.75
C ASN A 18 -8.64 -19.25 15.54
N ASP A 19 -8.09 -20.46 15.68
CA ASP A 19 -6.79 -20.69 16.33
C ASP A 19 -5.63 -20.09 15.51
N GLU A 20 -5.69 -20.20 14.18
CA GLU A 20 -4.71 -19.55 13.28
C GLU A 20 -4.77 -18.02 13.38
N ILE A 21 -5.98 -17.45 13.41
CA ILE A 21 -6.17 -16.01 13.58
C ILE A 21 -5.59 -15.53 14.91
N ASN A 22 -5.83 -16.27 16.00
CA ASN A 22 -5.29 -15.94 17.31
C ASN A 22 -3.76 -15.98 17.33
N ALA A 23 -3.15 -16.98 16.66
CA ALA A 23 -1.71 -17.07 16.51
C ALA A 23 -1.13 -15.85 15.77
N TYR A 24 -1.81 -15.35 14.73
CA TYR A 24 -1.37 -14.15 14.01
C TYR A 24 -1.37 -12.91 14.90
N VAL A 25 -2.45 -12.70 15.66
CA VAL A 25 -2.54 -11.58 16.59
C VAL A 25 -1.42 -11.64 17.62
N GLN A 26 -1.19 -12.81 18.22
CA GLN A 26 -0.14 -13.00 19.19
C GLN A 26 1.25 -12.75 18.60
N ALA A 27 1.52 -13.21 17.37
CA ALA A 27 2.78 -12.98 16.68
C ALA A 27 3.03 -11.48 16.43
N VAL A 28 1.99 -10.73 16.03
CA VAL A 28 2.08 -9.27 15.81
C VAL A 28 2.29 -8.53 17.12
N GLU A 29 1.55 -8.85 18.17
CA GLU A 29 1.66 -8.17 19.47
C GLU A 29 3.02 -8.39 20.13
N ASN A 30 3.56 -9.60 20.01
CA ASN A 30 4.88 -9.96 20.53
C ASN A 30 6.03 -9.50 19.61
N PHE A 31 5.74 -8.84 18.49
CA PHE A 31 6.78 -8.37 17.60
C PHE A 31 7.59 -7.25 18.26
N ASP A 32 8.89 -7.50 18.43
CA ASP A 32 9.84 -6.52 18.93
C ASP A 32 10.87 -6.16 17.87
N GLU A 33 11.02 -4.85 17.64
CA GLU A 33 11.85 -4.28 16.58
C GLU A 33 13.35 -4.53 16.79
N GLU A 34 13.78 -4.75 18.02
CA GLU A 34 15.18 -5.08 18.35
C GLU A 34 15.57 -6.49 17.89
N ASN A 35 14.60 -7.39 17.73
CA ASN A 35 14.78 -8.77 17.24
C ASN A 35 14.14 -8.97 15.86
N ALA A 36 14.17 -7.95 15.00
CA ALA A 36 13.45 -7.82 13.73
C ALA A 36 13.70 -8.93 12.68
N THR A 37 13.24 -10.13 12.98
CA THR A 37 13.20 -11.26 12.05
C THR A 37 11.76 -11.49 11.64
N LEU A 38 11.55 -11.59 10.34
CA LEU A 38 10.24 -11.90 9.78
C LEU A 38 9.99 -13.40 9.90
N THR A 39 9.17 -13.80 10.88
CA THR A 39 8.78 -15.19 11.11
C THR A 39 7.69 -15.63 10.12
N GLU A 40 7.51 -16.94 9.97
CA GLU A 40 6.48 -17.50 9.09
C GLU A 40 5.07 -17.03 9.47
N ASP A 41 4.78 -16.87 10.76
CA ASP A 41 3.48 -16.40 11.24
C ASP A 41 3.22 -14.93 10.90
N LEU A 42 4.27 -14.09 10.93
CA LEU A 42 4.16 -12.69 10.48
C LEU A 42 3.94 -12.62 8.95
N GLU A 43 4.56 -13.51 8.18
CA GLU A 43 4.27 -13.63 6.75
C GLU A 43 2.84 -14.10 6.48
N LYS A 44 2.37 -15.11 7.21
CA LYS A 44 0.99 -15.60 7.12
C LYS A 44 -0.01 -14.52 7.50
N TYR A 45 0.27 -13.75 8.56
CA TYR A 45 -0.53 -12.59 8.93
C TYR A 45 -0.63 -11.56 7.80
N LEU A 46 0.49 -11.12 7.22
CA LEU A 46 0.47 -10.15 6.11
C LEU A 46 -0.28 -10.69 4.88
N ASN A 47 -0.16 -12.00 4.61
CA ASN A 47 -0.95 -12.67 3.56
C ASN A 47 -2.44 -12.75 3.89
N HIS A 48 -2.81 -12.94 5.16
CA HIS A 48 -4.19 -12.87 5.61
C HIS A 48 -4.75 -11.48 5.34
N VAL A 49 -4.07 -10.42 5.80
CA VAL A 49 -4.50 -9.03 5.57
C VAL A 49 -4.63 -8.73 4.08
N ALA A 50 -3.69 -9.20 3.24
CA ALA A 50 -3.77 -9.02 1.78
C ALA A 50 -5.04 -9.65 1.18
N LYS A 51 -5.51 -10.80 1.70
CA LYS A 51 -6.68 -11.51 1.19
C LYS A 51 -8.00 -10.99 1.75
N THR A 52 -8.05 -10.68 3.05
CA THR A 52 -9.30 -10.37 3.76
C THR A 52 -9.51 -8.87 3.97
N GLY A 53 -8.44 -8.08 3.96
CA GLY A 53 -8.45 -6.68 4.38
C GLY A 53 -8.63 -6.48 5.89
N HIS A 54 -8.76 -7.55 6.67
CA HIS A 54 -8.93 -7.47 8.11
C HIS A 54 -7.58 -7.29 8.81
N ILE A 55 -7.45 -6.17 9.51
CA ILE A 55 -6.26 -5.80 10.26
C ILE A 55 -6.50 -6.17 11.71
N LEU A 56 -5.64 -7.01 12.26
CA LEU A 56 -5.80 -7.55 13.60
C LEU A 56 -4.61 -7.15 14.46
N GLY A 57 -4.88 -6.77 15.71
CA GLY A 57 -3.88 -6.26 16.64
C GLY A 57 -3.64 -4.75 16.52
N THR A 58 -2.65 -4.29 17.29
CA THR A 58 -2.32 -2.88 17.46
C THR A 58 -1.65 -2.33 16.21
N TRP A 59 -2.17 -1.23 15.66
CA TRP A 59 -1.65 -0.63 14.43
C TRP A 59 -0.14 -0.38 14.49
N LYS A 60 0.39 0.19 15.57
CA LYS A 60 1.84 0.43 15.70
C LYS A 60 2.68 -0.84 15.58
N LYS A 61 2.20 -1.99 16.06
CA LYS A 61 2.87 -3.28 15.88
C LYS A 61 2.75 -3.78 14.44
N VAL A 62 1.55 -3.74 13.87
CA VAL A 62 1.29 -4.07 12.46
C VAL A 62 2.14 -3.24 11.50
N GLN A 63 2.23 -1.93 11.75
CA GLN A 63 3.02 -0.96 11.00
C GLN A 63 4.50 -1.33 10.98
N LYS A 64 5.07 -1.71 12.14
CA LYS A 64 6.47 -2.17 12.23
C LYS A 64 6.71 -3.48 11.47
N VAL A 65 5.81 -4.45 11.60
CA VAL A 65 5.87 -5.72 10.84
C VAL A 65 5.81 -5.45 9.33
N PHE A 66 4.90 -4.56 8.91
CA PHE A 66 4.77 -4.16 7.52
C PHE A 66 6.04 -3.48 7.00
N LEU A 67 6.59 -2.51 7.75
CA LEU A 67 7.83 -1.81 7.40
C LEU A 67 9.01 -2.78 7.26
N LEU A 68 9.12 -3.76 8.17
CA LEU A 68 10.15 -4.80 8.08
C LEU A 68 10.03 -5.58 6.77
N LYS A 69 8.85 -6.10 6.45
CA LYS A 69 8.61 -6.84 5.20
C LYS A 69 8.89 -5.96 3.98
N MET A 70 8.39 -4.73 3.97
CA MET A 70 8.56 -3.81 2.86
C MET A 70 10.03 -3.52 2.59
N LYS A 71 10.83 -3.24 3.63
CA LYS A 71 12.28 -3.02 3.52
C LYS A 71 12.98 -4.24 2.90
N GLN A 72 12.64 -5.45 3.36
CA GLN A 72 13.19 -6.69 2.80
C GLN A 72 12.83 -6.85 1.32
N THR A 73 11.56 -6.64 0.96
CA THR A 73 11.11 -6.73 -0.43
C THR A 73 11.79 -5.69 -1.33
N MET A 74 11.92 -4.43 -0.88
CA MET A 74 12.61 -3.39 -1.64
C MET A 74 14.08 -3.74 -1.89
N ASN A 75 14.77 -4.28 -0.88
CA ASN A 75 16.17 -4.69 -1.00
C ASN A 75 16.31 -5.86 -1.99
N GLU A 76 15.45 -6.87 -1.89
CA GLU A 76 15.46 -8.01 -2.82
C GLU A 76 15.26 -7.56 -4.28
N PHE A 77 14.36 -6.60 -4.51
CA PHE A 77 14.15 -6.04 -5.85
C PHE A 77 15.36 -5.26 -6.34
N PHE A 78 15.98 -4.47 -5.48
CA PHE A 78 17.15 -3.69 -5.83
C PHE A 78 18.35 -4.57 -6.20
N GLU A 79 18.59 -5.64 -5.44
CA GLU A 79 19.65 -6.62 -5.71
C GLU A 79 19.44 -7.37 -7.02
N LYS A 80 18.19 -7.80 -7.29
CA LYS A 80 17.87 -8.61 -8.48
C LYS A 80 17.69 -7.78 -9.75
N ASN A 81 17.17 -6.56 -9.60
CA ASN A 81 16.83 -5.67 -10.70
C ASN A 81 17.24 -4.24 -10.30
N PRO A 82 18.44 -3.80 -10.68
CA PRO A 82 18.94 -2.48 -10.32
C PRO A 82 17.93 -1.40 -10.65
N TYR A 83 17.66 -0.53 -9.68
CA TYR A 83 16.74 0.59 -9.84
C TYR A 83 17.20 1.48 -10.99
N LYS A 84 16.27 1.80 -11.89
CA LYS A 84 16.49 2.78 -12.95
C LYS A 84 15.55 3.94 -12.73
N ALA A 85 16.11 5.10 -12.42
CA ALA A 85 15.33 6.32 -12.27
C ALA A 85 14.50 6.57 -13.54
N GLY A 86 13.26 7.01 -13.33
CA GLY A 86 12.33 7.31 -14.41
C GLY A 86 12.79 8.50 -15.26
N LYS A 87 12.15 8.70 -16.42
CA LYS A 87 12.36 9.94 -17.18
C LYS A 87 11.86 11.12 -16.36
N ILE A 88 12.69 12.14 -16.22
CA ILE A 88 12.31 13.42 -15.63
C ILE A 88 11.12 13.98 -16.42
N ASN A 89 10.02 14.23 -15.74
CA ASN A 89 8.93 15.04 -16.26
C ASN A 89 8.38 15.91 -15.12
N PRO A 90 7.64 16.99 -15.41
CA PRO A 90 7.16 17.92 -14.37
C PRO A 90 6.34 17.26 -13.25
N ASN A 91 5.82 16.05 -13.47
CA ASN A 91 5.02 15.28 -12.51
C ASN A 91 5.77 14.05 -11.96
N CYS A 92 7.06 13.88 -12.27
CA CYS A 92 7.87 12.73 -11.88
C CYS A 92 9.26 13.20 -11.47
N GLU A 93 9.50 13.19 -10.16
CA GLU A 93 10.82 13.41 -9.57
C GLU A 93 11.78 12.28 -9.98
N ASN A 94 13.05 12.62 -10.16
CA ASN A 94 14.12 11.67 -10.50
C ASN A 94 14.81 11.19 -9.22
N ASP A 95 14.03 10.66 -8.29
CA ASP A 95 14.60 10.18 -7.04
C ASP A 95 15.47 8.96 -7.33
N ASP A 96 16.61 8.87 -6.66
CA ASP A 96 17.36 7.62 -6.63
C ASP A 96 16.66 6.59 -5.74
N TYR A 97 17.19 5.37 -5.72
CA TYR A 97 16.60 4.28 -4.94
C TYR A 97 16.51 4.60 -3.44
N HIS A 98 17.55 5.21 -2.87
CA HIS A 98 17.63 5.46 -1.44
C HIS A 98 16.67 6.58 -1.03
N GLU A 99 16.65 7.68 -1.78
CA GLU A 99 15.72 8.78 -1.56
C GLU A 99 14.27 8.32 -1.64
N MET A 100 13.94 7.50 -2.65
CA MET A 100 12.60 6.96 -2.80
C MET A 100 12.25 6.01 -1.65
N LYS A 101 13.19 5.16 -1.23
CA LYS A 101 12.98 4.23 -0.12
C LYS A 101 12.72 4.97 1.20
N ASP A 102 13.52 5.98 1.52
CA ASP A 102 13.40 6.75 2.76
C ASP A 102 12.08 7.53 2.81
N ARG A 103 11.65 8.10 1.67
CA ARG A 103 10.33 8.72 1.54
C ARG A 103 9.20 7.76 1.84
N LEU A 104 9.23 6.54 1.28
CA LEU A 104 8.18 5.54 1.50
C LEU A 104 8.14 5.07 2.95
N ILE A 105 9.31 4.92 3.59
CA ILE A 105 9.38 4.58 5.02
C ILE A 105 8.75 5.70 5.85
N THR A 106 9.10 6.96 5.59
CA THR A 106 8.56 8.12 6.31
C THR A 106 7.04 8.21 6.18
N LEU A 107 6.52 8.10 4.95
CA LEU A 107 5.08 8.14 4.69
C LEU A 107 4.31 7.06 5.46
N ILE A 108 4.89 5.87 5.61
CA ILE A 108 4.24 4.80 6.37
C ILE A 108 4.31 5.07 7.87
N ASP A 109 5.45 5.53 8.38
CA ASP A 109 5.67 5.81 9.81
C ASP A 109 4.71 6.90 10.32
N ASP A 110 4.43 7.90 9.48
CA ASP A 110 3.53 9.01 9.74
C ASP A 110 2.04 8.61 9.86
N PHE A 111 1.66 7.38 9.51
CA PHE A 111 0.27 6.95 9.70
C PHE A 111 -0.04 6.64 11.17
N ASP A 112 -1.01 7.39 11.73
CA ASP A 112 -1.56 7.12 13.08
C ASP A 112 -2.47 5.90 13.13
N SER A 113 -3.05 5.51 11.99
CA SER A 113 -3.99 4.39 11.84
C SER A 113 -3.80 3.72 10.47
N PRO A 114 -4.23 2.46 10.28
CA PRO A 114 -4.10 1.80 9.00
C PRO A 114 -4.83 2.56 7.88
N PRO A 115 -4.19 2.79 6.72
CA PRO A 115 -4.84 3.41 5.58
C PRO A 115 -5.93 2.50 4.98
N PHE A 116 -6.94 3.09 4.32
CA PHE A 116 -7.96 2.28 3.61
C PHE A 116 -7.36 1.47 2.44
N THR A 117 -6.17 1.84 1.96
CA THR A 117 -5.41 1.10 0.94
C THR A 117 -4.50 0.01 1.54
N PHE A 118 -4.54 -0.23 2.85
CA PHE A 118 -3.59 -1.14 3.52
C PHE A 118 -3.67 -2.58 2.98
N GLN A 119 -4.86 -3.08 2.68
CA GLN A 119 -5.01 -4.38 2.01
C GLN A 119 -4.20 -4.43 0.71
N ARG A 120 -4.34 -3.40 -0.13
CA ARG A 120 -3.62 -3.32 -1.41
C ARG A 120 -2.12 -3.21 -1.21
N LEU A 121 -1.67 -2.48 -0.18
CA LEU A 121 -0.26 -2.42 0.18
C LEU A 121 0.27 -3.80 0.60
N CYS A 122 -0.49 -4.56 1.38
CA CYS A 122 -0.13 -5.94 1.75
C CYS A 122 -0.06 -6.86 0.54
N GLU A 123 -1.00 -6.78 -0.42
CA GLU A 123 -0.92 -7.53 -1.68
C GLU A 123 0.36 -7.25 -2.47
N LEU A 124 0.77 -5.98 -2.52
CA LEU A 124 1.99 -5.56 -3.22
C LEU A 124 3.25 -6.18 -2.60
N ILE A 125 3.39 -6.15 -1.28
CA ILE A 125 4.61 -6.61 -0.60
C ILE A 125 4.67 -8.13 -0.40
N THR A 126 3.53 -8.81 -0.34
CA THR A 126 3.47 -10.29 -0.19
C THR A 126 3.64 -11.01 -1.52
N ASN A 127 3.14 -10.43 -2.62
CA ASN A 127 3.26 -11.00 -3.97
C ASN A 127 3.83 -10.00 -4.99
N PRO A 128 5.01 -9.42 -4.73
CA PRO A 128 5.54 -8.32 -5.55
C PRO A 128 5.89 -8.80 -6.97
N LYS A 129 6.38 -10.03 -7.12
CA LYS A 129 6.80 -10.62 -8.40
C LYS A 129 5.66 -10.97 -9.34
N LYS A 130 4.43 -11.12 -8.83
CA LYS A 130 3.26 -11.36 -9.70
C LYS A 130 2.90 -10.12 -10.52
N ASN A 131 3.17 -8.93 -9.97
CA ASN A 131 2.69 -7.67 -10.51
C ASN A 131 3.82 -6.83 -11.13
N TYR A 132 5.06 -6.97 -10.63
CA TYR A 132 6.19 -6.14 -11.04
C TYR A 132 7.47 -6.95 -11.21
N SER A 133 8.16 -6.72 -12.33
CA SER A 133 9.48 -7.28 -12.60
C SER A 133 10.62 -6.30 -12.33
N LYS A 134 10.32 -5.00 -12.19
CA LYS A 134 11.31 -3.93 -12.05
C LYS A 134 11.16 -3.19 -10.73
N CYS A 135 12.29 -2.87 -10.09
CA CYS A 135 12.34 -2.19 -8.80
C CYS A 135 11.62 -0.83 -8.84
N GLU A 136 11.88 -0.01 -9.87
CA GLU A 136 11.29 1.32 -9.98
C GLU A 136 9.75 1.28 -10.09
N LYS A 137 9.21 0.29 -10.80
CA LYS A 137 7.76 0.15 -10.97
C LYS A 137 7.10 -0.29 -9.68
N PHE A 138 7.74 -1.21 -8.95
CA PHE A 138 7.26 -1.66 -7.65
C PHE A 138 7.22 -0.49 -6.66
N MET A 139 8.31 0.25 -6.52
CA MET A 139 8.37 1.39 -5.58
C MET A 139 7.36 2.48 -5.94
N ARG A 140 7.19 2.81 -7.24
CA ARG A 140 6.17 3.78 -7.68
C ARG A 140 4.74 3.30 -7.46
N ALA A 141 4.49 1.99 -7.53
CA ALA A 141 3.19 1.42 -7.21
C ALA A 141 2.87 1.55 -5.72
N VAL A 142 3.84 1.29 -4.85
CA VAL A 142 3.70 1.49 -3.39
C VAL A 142 3.44 2.97 -3.11
N GLU A 143 4.26 3.88 -3.64
CA GLU A 143 4.11 5.33 -3.46
C GLU A 143 2.70 5.81 -3.79
N LYS A 144 2.17 5.44 -4.95
CA LYS A 144 0.81 5.84 -5.36
C LYS A 144 -0.26 5.38 -4.37
N ASN A 145 -0.15 4.17 -3.81
CA ASN A 145 -1.13 3.67 -2.85
C ASN A 145 -1.02 4.35 -1.48
N LEU A 146 0.17 4.83 -1.10
CA LEU A 146 0.36 5.68 0.07
C LEU A 146 -0.20 7.09 -0.17
N MET A 147 0.06 7.66 -1.36
CA MET A 147 -0.33 9.03 -1.70
C MET A 147 -1.84 9.21 -1.93
N VAL A 148 -2.54 8.17 -2.40
CA VAL A 148 -4.01 8.17 -2.44
C VAL A 148 -4.60 8.40 -1.04
N VAL A 149 -3.86 8.06 0.02
CA VAL A 149 -4.28 8.25 1.41
C VAL A 149 -3.86 9.63 1.93
N THR A 150 -2.66 10.11 1.61
CA THR A 150 -2.17 11.41 2.11
C THR A 150 -2.76 12.61 1.37
N SER A 151 -3.17 12.45 0.11
CA SER A 151 -3.68 13.56 -0.73
C SER A 151 -5.06 14.10 -0.32
N TRP A 152 -5.83 13.38 0.50
CA TRP A 152 -7.07 13.93 1.06
C TRP A 152 -6.83 14.90 2.24
N SER A 153 -5.68 14.81 2.91
CA SER A 153 -5.41 15.56 4.15
C SER A 153 -4.12 16.38 4.15
N TYR A 154 -3.26 16.28 3.13
CA TYR A 154 -1.91 16.83 3.19
C TYR A 154 -1.43 17.44 1.86
N SER A 155 -2.23 18.33 1.28
CA SER A 155 -1.87 19.13 0.10
C SER A 155 -1.07 20.39 0.45
N ASN A 156 -0.25 20.40 1.52
CA ASN A 156 0.46 21.60 1.98
C ASN A 156 1.94 21.43 2.40
N ILE A 157 2.65 20.39 1.95
CA ILE A 157 4.12 20.52 1.87
C ILE A 157 4.45 21.32 0.60
N LYS A 158 4.58 22.64 0.81
CA LYS A 158 5.24 23.66 -0.01
C LYS A 158 5.49 23.28 -1.48
N ARG A 159 4.49 23.53 -2.34
CA ARG A 159 4.73 23.80 -3.75
C ARG A 159 5.36 25.18 -3.89
N THR A 160 6.68 25.28 -3.76
CA THR A 160 7.41 26.47 -4.22
C THR A 160 7.88 26.23 -5.65
N SER A 161 7.00 26.48 -6.60
CA SER A 161 7.35 27.14 -7.85
C SER A 161 6.07 27.70 -8.43
N ASP A 162 6.04 29.02 -8.60
CA ASP A 162 4.95 29.76 -9.21
C ASP A 162 4.72 29.21 -10.63
N THR A 163 3.70 28.38 -10.79
CA THR A 163 3.17 28.05 -12.11
C THR A 163 1.67 27.87 -12.00
N PRO A 164 0.85 28.64 -12.73
CA PRO A 164 -0.60 28.45 -12.69
C PRO A 164 -0.93 27.08 -13.29
N CYS A 165 -1.49 26.18 -12.48
CA CYS A 165 -2.10 24.95 -12.96
C CYS A 165 -3.25 25.33 -13.91
N LYS A 166 -3.02 25.20 -15.22
CA LYS A 166 -4.12 25.14 -16.19
C LYS A 166 -4.82 23.79 -16.01
N VAL A 167 -6.00 23.83 -15.39
CA VAL A 167 -6.93 22.70 -15.35
C VAL A 167 -7.46 22.45 -16.76
N ASN A 168 -7.51 21.19 -17.17
CA ASN A 168 -8.10 20.79 -18.46
C ASN A 168 -9.63 20.75 -18.27
N GLY A 169 -10.39 21.60 -18.98
CA GLY A 169 -11.85 21.41 -19.05
C GLY A 169 -12.77 22.62 -19.19
N THR A 170 -12.34 23.83 -19.58
CA THR A 170 -13.29 24.90 -19.93
C THR A 170 -13.38 25.08 -21.45
N PHE A 171 -14.53 24.69 -21.99
CA PHE A 171 -14.99 25.10 -23.31
C PHE A 171 -15.50 26.54 -23.19
N ASP A 172 -14.64 27.53 -23.47
CA ASP A 172 -15.09 28.90 -23.63
C ASP A 172 -15.55 29.11 -25.08
N SER A 173 -16.85 28.88 -25.29
CA SER A 173 -17.56 29.53 -26.39
C SER A 173 -17.73 31.00 -26.04
N GLN A 174 -16.96 31.88 -26.67
CA GLN A 174 -17.34 33.28 -26.82
C GLN A 174 -17.30 33.72 -28.29
N THR A 175 -18.51 34.10 -28.69
CA THR A 175 -18.96 34.78 -29.91
C THR A 175 -18.14 36.02 -30.25
N HIS A 176 -17.74 36.15 -31.51
CA HIS A 176 -17.48 37.46 -32.12
C HIS A 176 -18.49 37.71 -33.24
N TYR A 177 -19.48 38.56 -32.96
CA TYR A 177 -20.13 39.38 -33.97
C TYR A 177 -19.12 40.44 -34.42
N THR A 178 -18.90 40.55 -35.73
CA THR A 178 -18.33 41.75 -36.34
C THR A 178 -19.38 42.27 -37.32
N SER A 179 -19.85 43.49 -37.05
CA SER A 179 -20.51 44.34 -38.02
C SER A 179 -19.47 45.33 -38.51
N GLU A 180 -19.22 45.34 -39.81
CA GLU A 180 -18.93 46.50 -40.65
C GLU A 180 -19.17 46.12 -42.11
#